data_AF-A0ABC9QQW2-F1
#
_entry.id   AF-A0ABC9QQW2-F1
#
_cell.length_a   1.000
_cell.length_b   1.000
_cell.length_c   1.000
_cell.angle_alpha   90.00
_cell.angle_beta   90.00
_cell.angle_gamma   90.00
#
_symmetry.space_group_name_H-M   'P 1'
#
loop_
_entity.id
_entity.type
_entity.pdbx_description
1 polymer ?
#
loop_
_entity_poly.entity_id
_entity_poly.type
_entity_poly.pdbx_seq_one_letter_code
_entity_poly.pdbx_strand_id
1 'polypeptide(L)'
;MPQTLTEEWERDLGENFQAIHDKYLHTIGNLTLTGYNEKYSNNSFQEKRDMEKGFKQSSLKLNQSLKDLESFGEKEIEKRANDLADWALKIWTYPILDAETLEKYKPKKEKKEKKAYDLSSYKFSPNSRELFDILRKEIKALDERITEKFNQEYISYMFDKNFVDIVVQTKDLKLYLNMPFNELQDEKNLARDMTNRGHLGNGDIEIKLETKENIPYCLGLIKQALEKQMGGRNR
;
A
#
# COMPACT_ATOMS: atom_id res chain seq x y z
N MET A 1 17.48 -13.62 20.98
CA MET A 1 16.14 -13.82 21.57
C MET A 1 15.21 -14.53 20.59
N PRO A 2 14.37 -15.47 21.08
CA PRO A 2 13.29 -16.10 20.31
C PRO A 2 12.07 -15.19 20.11
N GLN A 3 11.12 -15.60 19.27
CA GLN A 3 9.84 -14.90 19.09
C GLN A 3 8.99 -14.93 20.35
N THR A 4 8.95 -16.06 21.05
CA THR A 4 8.25 -16.20 22.32
C THR A 4 9.29 -16.34 23.43
N LEU A 5 9.27 -15.40 24.38
CA LEU A 5 10.16 -15.45 25.54
C LEU A 5 9.76 -16.59 26.47
N THR A 6 10.76 -17.24 27.07
CA THR A 6 10.59 -18.14 28.20
C THR A 6 10.94 -17.40 29.48
N GLU A 7 10.56 -17.94 30.64
CA GLU A 7 10.90 -17.36 31.95
C GLU A 7 12.42 -17.13 32.12
N GLU A 8 13.24 -17.99 31.51
CA GLU A 8 14.69 -17.84 31.48
C GLU A 8 15.14 -16.63 30.66
N TRP A 9 14.54 -16.40 29.48
CA TRP A 9 14.82 -15.19 28.72
C TRP A 9 14.34 -13.93 29.42
N GLU A 10 13.18 -13.95 30.07
CA GLU A 10 12.68 -12.81 30.84
C GLU A 10 13.65 -12.46 31.98
N ARG A 11 14.16 -13.47 32.68
CA ARG A 11 15.17 -13.30 33.73
C ARG A 11 16.49 -12.76 33.17
N ASP A 12 16.98 -13.28 32.05
CA ASP A 12 18.25 -12.88 31.45
C ASP A 12 18.21 -11.46 30.87
N LEU A 13 17.04 -11.01 30.40
CA LEU A 13 16.82 -9.65 29.91
C LEU A 13 16.53 -8.64 31.02
N GLY A 14 16.16 -9.11 32.21
CA GLY A 14 15.87 -8.30 33.39
C GLY A 14 14.52 -7.58 33.33
N GLU A 15 14.30 -6.63 34.23
CA GLU A 15 12.98 -5.97 34.44
C GLU A 15 12.39 -5.34 33.17
N ASN A 16 13.22 -4.92 32.22
CA ASN A 16 12.81 -4.30 30.96
C ASN A 16 12.67 -5.30 29.80
N PHE A 17 12.55 -6.61 30.08
CA PHE A 17 12.56 -7.65 29.06
C PHE A 17 11.57 -7.40 27.90
N GLN A 18 10.35 -6.92 28.20
CA GLN A 18 9.33 -6.68 27.19
C GLN A 18 9.74 -5.55 26.23
N ALA A 19 10.21 -4.43 26.77
CA ALA A 19 10.67 -3.29 25.97
C ALA A 19 11.89 -3.64 25.12
N ILE A 20 12.82 -4.43 25.67
CA ILE A 20 14.00 -4.92 24.94
C ILE A 20 13.56 -5.87 23.82
N HIS A 21 12.63 -6.79 24.09
CA HIS A 21 12.12 -7.73 23.09
C HIS A 21 11.43 -7.00 21.94
N ASP A 22 10.47 -6.12 22.22
CA ASP A 22 9.73 -5.36 21.21
C ASP A 22 10.66 -4.53 20.32
N LYS A 23 11.68 -3.90 20.92
CA LYS A 23 12.63 -3.04 20.21
C LYS A 23 13.62 -3.84 19.36
N TYR A 24 14.13 -4.95 19.86
CA TYR A 24 15.29 -5.61 19.27
C TYR A 24 14.99 -6.93 18.56
N LEU A 25 13.81 -7.53 18.70
CA LEU A 25 13.47 -8.84 18.12
C LEU A 25 13.76 -8.90 16.62
N HIS A 26 13.40 -7.86 15.87
CA HIS A 26 13.55 -7.79 14.42
C HIS A 26 14.72 -6.90 13.96
N THR A 27 15.81 -6.87 14.74
CA THR A 27 17.01 -6.07 14.41
C THR A 27 18.17 -6.94 13.94
N ILE A 28 19.07 -6.36 13.16
CA ILE A 28 20.26 -7.05 12.63
C ILE A 28 21.17 -7.62 13.74
N GLY A 29 21.16 -7.00 14.94
CA GLY A 29 21.88 -7.49 16.11
C GLY A 29 21.31 -8.80 16.65
N ASN A 30 19.98 -8.96 16.67
CA ASN A 30 19.31 -10.18 17.14
C ASN A 30 19.24 -11.28 16.07
N LEU A 31 19.10 -10.90 14.80
CA LEU A 31 18.92 -11.84 13.70
C LEU A 31 20.23 -12.55 13.31
N THR A 32 20.09 -13.82 12.95
CA THR A 32 21.18 -14.70 12.54
C THR A 32 20.67 -15.74 11.56
N LEU A 33 21.58 -16.37 10.81
CA LEU A 33 21.27 -17.48 9.92
C LEU A 33 21.71 -18.80 10.56
N THR A 34 20.82 -19.80 10.53
CA THR A 34 21.13 -21.18 10.97
C THR A 34 20.31 -22.18 10.15
N GLY A 35 20.90 -23.34 9.87
CA GLY A 35 20.21 -24.49 9.27
C GLY A 35 19.47 -25.36 10.29
N TYR A 36 19.52 -25.02 11.58
CA TYR A 36 19.00 -25.83 12.69
C TYR A 36 17.98 -25.06 13.55
N ASN A 37 17.26 -24.10 12.95
CA ASN A 37 16.35 -23.21 13.68
C ASN A 37 15.27 -23.98 14.47
N GLU A 38 14.76 -25.08 13.92
CA GLU A 38 13.79 -25.95 14.60
C GLU A 38 14.33 -26.51 15.92
N LYS A 39 15.62 -26.85 15.97
CA LYS A 39 16.27 -27.39 17.18
C LYS A 39 16.57 -26.30 18.21
N TYR A 40 16.77 -25.06 17.75
CA TYR A 40 17.08 -23.92 18.61
C TYR A 40 15.84 -23.48 19.39
N SER A 41 14.66 -23.46 18.74
CA SER A 41 13.37 -23.16 19.36
C SER A 41 13.43 -21.91 20.27
N ASN A 42 12.69 -21.93 21.38
CA ASN A 42 12.70 -20.88 22.41
C ASN A 42 13.76 -21.12 23.50
N ASN A 43 14.72 -22.01 23.27
CA ASN A 43 15.81 -22.32 24.20
C ASN A 43 16.59 -21.05 24.59
N SER A 44 17.26 -21.11 25.73
CA SER A 44 18.10 -20.02 26.23
C SER A 44 19.26 -19.75 25.27
N PHE A 45 19.88 -18.59 25.43
CA PHE A 45 21.06 -18.27 24.63
C PHE A 45 22.18 -19.29 24.85
N GLN A 46 22.42 -19.68 26.10
CA GLN A 46 23.49 -20.61 26.47
C GLN A 46 23.26 -21.99 25.85
N GLU A 47 22.03 -22.49 25.87
CA GLU A 47 21.65 -23.74 25.22
C GLU A 47 21.89 -23.66 23.70
N LYS A 48 21.40 -22.60 23.04
CA LYS A 48 21.61 -22.38 21.60
C LYS A 48 23.09 -22.25 21.22
N ARG A 49 23.90 -21.70 22.12
CA ARG A 49 25.33 -21.54 21.95
C ARG A 49 26.07 -22.87 22.07
N ASP A 50 25.73 -23.66 23.09
CA ASP A 50 26.51 -24.83 23.53
C ASP A 50 26.02 -26.17 22.98
N MET A 51 24.79 -26.24 22.45
CA MET A 51 24.24 -27.47 21.88
C MET A 51 25.02 -27.98 20.66
N GLU A 52 24.80 -29.24 20.30
CA GLU A 52 25.31 -29.80 19.04
C GLU A 52 24.83 -28.96 17.86
N LYS A 53 25.77 -28.51 17.02
CA LYS A 53 25.54 -27.58 15.91
C LYS A 53 25.04 -26.18 16.34
N GLY A 54 25.27 -25.83 17.60
CA GLY A 54 25.01 -24.53 18.21
C GLY A 54 25.93 -23.41 17.71
N PHE A 55 25.76 -22.19 18.24
CA PHE A 55 26.57 -21.05 17.81
C PHE A 55 28.09 -21.25 18.00
N LYS A 56 28.52 -22.01 19.01
CA LYS A 56 29.95 -22.34 19.21
C LYS A 56 30.57 -23.12 18.06
N GLN A 57 29.76 -23.93 17.39
CA GLN A 57 30.17 -24.81 16.29
C GLN A 57 29.79 -24.25 14.91
N SER A 58 29.23 -23.03 14.86
CA SER A 58 28.79 -22.43 13.61
C SER A 58 29.97 -22.09 12.70
N SER A 59 29.95 -22.55 11.45
CA SER A 59 30.94 -22.21 10.43
C SER A 59 30.67 -20.84 9.78
N LEU A 60 29.51 -20.23 10.04
CA LEU A 60 29.13 -18.95 9.47
C LEU A 60 29.92 -17.83 10.15
N LYS A 61 30.61 -17.01 9.35
CA LYS A 61 31.32 -15.80 9.83
C LYS A 61 30.38 -14.86 10.58
N LEU A 62 29.13 -14.78 10.14
CA LEU A 62 28.08 -13.97 10.74
C LEU A 62 27.85 -14.30 12.23
N ASN A 63 28.11 -15.54 12.65
CA ASN A 63 27.75 -16.05 13.98
C ASN A 63 28.97 -16.13 14.93
N GLN A 64 30.18 -15.84 14.44
CA GLN A 64 31.39 -16.00 15.25
C GLN A 64 31.38 -15.15 16.52
N SER A 65 30.81 -13.95 16.46
CA SER A 65 30.64 -13.07 17.63
C SER A 65 29.80 -13.67 18.74
N LEU A 66 28.98 -14.69 18.46
CA LEU A 66 28.08 -15.34 19.42
C LEU A 66 28.74 -16.50 20.18
N LYS A 67 29.91 -16.96 19.71
CA LYS A 67 30.56 -18.18 20.18
C LYS A 67 30.99 -18.11 21.64
N ASP A 68 31.56 -16.97 22.04
CA ASP A 68 32.22 -16.80 23.34
C ASP A 68 31.43 -15.87 24.29
N LEU A 69 30.23 -15.43 23.91
CA LEU A 69 29.38 -14.60 24.77
C LEU A 69 28.76 -15.44 25.88
N GLU A 70 28.75 -14.96 27.11
CA GLU A 70 28.12 -15.62 28.26
C GLU A 70 26.63 -15.29 28.41
N SER A 71 26.25 -14.06 28.04
CA SER A 71 24.89 -13.53 28.03
C SER A 71 24.53 -12.98 26.63
N PHE A 72 23.24 -12.78 26.38
CA PHE A 72 22.77 -12.16 25.14
C PHE A 72 21.56 -11.25 25.42
N GLY A 73 21.84 -10.11 26.04
CA GLY A 73 20.85 -9.07 26.32
C GLY A 73 21.00 -7.87 25.41
N GLU A 74 20.39 -6.75 25.81
CA GLU A 74 20.38 -5.49 25.06
C GLU A 74 21.78 -5.04 24.62
N LYS A 75 22.75 -5.04 25.55
CA LYS A 75 24.12 -4.59 25.28
C LYS A 75 24.82 -5.44 24.21
N GLU A 76 24.67 -6.76 24.28
CA GLU A 76 25.27 -7.67 23.30
C GLU A 76 24.61 -7.54 21.93
N ILE A 77 23.30 -7.32 21.89
CA ILE A 77 22.56 -7.09 20.65
C ILE A 77 23.01 -5.79 19.98
N GLU A 78 23.12 -4.69 20.73
CA GLU A 78 23.57 -3.40 20.21
C GLU A 78 25.01 -3.46 19.71
N LYS A 79 25.91 -4.05 20.50
CA LYS A 79 27.30 -4.25 20.10
C LYS A 79 27.38 -5.05 18.81
N ARG A 80 26.63 -6.15 18.74
CA ARG A 80 26.59 -6.97 17.53
C ARG A 80 26.03 -6.21 16.33
N ALA A 81 24.98 -5.41 16.50
CA ALA A 81 24.43 -4.60 15.41
C ALA A 81 25.47 -3.63 14.83
N ASN A 82 26.24 -2.96 15.69
CA ASN A 82 27.33 -2.07 15.28
C ASN A 82 28.44 -2.84 14.56
N ASP A 83 28.90 -3.96 15.13
CA ASP A 83 29.94 -4.81 14.53
C ASP A 83 29.53 -5.27 13.10
N LEU A 84 28.25 -5.61 12.91
CA LEU A 84 27.70 -6.00 11.61
C LEU A 84 27.54 -4.82 10.64
N ALA A 85 27.15 -3.64 11.12
CA ALA A 85 27.06 -2.44 10.31
C ALA A 85 28.44 -2.04 9.78
N ASP A 86 29.47 -2.09 10.63
CA ASP A 86 30.86 -1.81 10.24
C ASP A 86 31.37 -2.80 9.18
N TRP A 87 30.99 -4.07 9.28
CA TRP A 87 31.29 -5.05 8.24
C TRP A 87 30.53 -4.77 6.95
N ALA A 88 29.25 -4.41 7.05
CA ALA A 88 28.43 -4.09 5.89
C ALA A 88 29.02 -2.91 5.09
N LEU A 89 29.48 -1.86 5.77
CA LEU A 89 30.12 -0.70 5.13
C LEU A 89 31.43 -1.04 4.40
N LYS A 90 32.16 -2.07 4.87
CA LYS A 90 33.39 -2.55 4.23
C LYS A 90 33.11 -3.45 3.02
N ILE A 91 32.05 -4.25 3.06
CA ILE A 91 31.68 -5.18 1.98
C ILE A 91 30.92 -4.44 0.87
N TRP A 92 29.96 -3.60 1.24
CA TRP A 92 29.10 -2.83 0.35
C TRP A 92 29.49 -1.35 0.41
N THR A 93 30.72 -1.05 0.02
CA THR A 93 31.19 0.33 -0.09
C THR A 93 30.32 1.12 -1.07
N TYR A 94 29.97 2.34 -0.71
CA TYR A 94 29.22 3.22 -1.60
C TYR A 94 30.02 3.46 -2.90
N PRO A 95 29.43 3.21 -4.08
CA PRO A 95 30.14 3.41 -5.33
C PRO A 95 30.44 4.89 -5.54
N ILE A 96 31.72 5.23 -5.73
CA ILE A 96 32.12 6.58 -6.12
C ILE A 96 31.92 6.68 -7.63
N LEU A 97 30.85 7.36 -8.03
CA LEU A 97 30.51 7.61 -9.43
C LEU A 97 30.72 9.10 -9.71
N ASP A 98 31.32 9.40 -10.85
CA ASP A 98 31.39 10.76 -11.36
C ASP A 98 29.99 11.25 -11.80
N ALA A 99 29.85 12.57 -11.90
CA ALA A 99 28.58 13.19 -12.25
C ALA A 99 28.05 12.77 -13.63
N GLU A 100 28.93 12.50 -14.59
CA GLU A 100 28.53 12.09 -15.95
C GLU A 100 27.93 10.68 -15.93
N THR A 101 28.55 9.76 -15.19
CA THR A 101 28.02 8.41 -14.96
C THR A 101 26.68 8.47 -14.25
N LEU A 102 26.53 9.29 -13.21
CA LEU A 102 25.25 9.46 -12.51
C LEU A 102 24.14 9.98 -13.44
N GLU A 103 24.43 10.95 -14.31
CA GLU A 103 23.46 11.45 -15.31
C GLU A 103 23.00 10.36 -16.28
N LYS A 104 23.90 9.44 -16.66
CA LYS A 104 23.55 8.30 -17.54
C LYS A 104 22.56 7.33 -16.89
N TYR A 105 22.66 7.12 -15.57
CA TYR A 105 21.82 6.17 -14.82
C TYR A 105 20.65 6.82 -14.09
N LYS A 106 20.57 8.15 -14.03
CA LYS A 106 19.33 8.82 -13.65
C LYS A 106 18.23 8.29 -14.57
N PRO A 107 17.09 7.82 -14.03
CA PRO A 107 15.98 7.44 -14.88
C PRO A 107 15.67 8.66 -15.73
N LYS A 108 15.88 8.52 -17.04
CA LYS A 108 15.21 9.37 -18.01
C LYS A 108 13.75 9.11 -17.73
N LYS A 109 13.14 9.93 -16.86
CA LYS A 109 11.72 10.19 -16.99
C LYS A 109 11.63 10.64 -18.44
N GLU A 110 11.26 9.72 -19.32
CA GLU A 110 10.38 10.13 -20.39
C GLU A 110 9.32 10.91 -19.65
N LYS A 111 9.43 12.23 -19.70
CA LYS A 111 8.26 13.05 -19.72
C LYS A 111 7.54 12.53 -20.96
N LYS A 112 6.79 11.41 -20.82
CA LYS A 112 5.52 11.32 -21.50
C LYS A 112 4.90 12.63 -21.12
N GLU A 113 4.92 13.58 -22.04
CA GLU A 113 4.12 14.78 -21.91
C GLU A 113 2.78 14.25 -21.42
N LYS A 114 2.43 14.57 -20.18
CA LYS A 114 1.12 14.19 -19.66
C LYS A 114 0.20 14.92 -20.62
N LYS A 115 -0.34 14.21 -21.62
CA LYS A 115 -1.29 14.78 -22.56
C LYS A 115 -2.34 15.44 -21.68
N ALA A 116 -2.40 16.77 -21.75
CA ALA A 116 -3.40 17.51 -21.02
C ALA A 116 -4.71 17.22 -21.73
N TYR A 117 -5.62 16.52 -21.05
CA TYR A 117 -6.96 16.29 -21.55
C TYR A 117 -7.86 17.40 -21.03
N ASP A 118 -8.86 17.72 -21.83
CA ASP A 118 -9.91 18.66 -21.50
C ASP A 118 -11.23 18.17 -22.13
N LEU A 119 -12.29 18.96 -22.00
CA LEU A 119 -13.60 18.60 -22.57
C LEU A 119 -13.58 18.38 -24.08
N SER A 120 -12.68 19.03 -24.83
CA SER A 120 -12.56 18.86 -26.28
C SER A 120 -11.95 17.51 -26.67
N SER A 121 -11.31 16.83 -25.71
CA SER A 121 -10.73 15.50 -25.91
C SER A 121 -11.76 14.38 -26.03
N TYR A 122 -13.03 14.64 -25.67
CA TYR A 122 -14.10 13.64 -25.66
C TYR A 122 -15.10 13.88 -26.79
N LYS A 123 -15.59 12.79 -27.40
CA LYS A 123 -16.57 12.83 -28.49
C LYS A 123 -17.99 12.85 -27.93
N PHE A 124 -18.48 14.03 -27.60
CA PHE A 124 -19.89 14.21 -27.24
C PHE A 124 -20.80 14.31 -28.46
N SER A 125 -21.99 13.73 -28.37
CA SER A 125 -23.13 14.17 -29.17
C SER A 125 -23.86 15.31 -28.45
N PRO A 126 -24.81 16.02 -29.09
CA PRO A 126 -25.64 17.00 -28.40
C PRO A 126 -26.33 16.43 -27.15
N ASN A 127 -26.83 15.18 -27.22
CA ASN A 127 -27.48 14.52 -26.09
C ASN A 127 -26.49 14.19 -24.96
N SER A 128 -25.39 13.48 -25.27
CA SER A 128 -24.45 13.09 -24.21
C SER A 128 -23.72 14.30 -23.61
N ARG A 129 -23.55 15.38 -24.39
CA ARG A 129 -23.03 16.65 -23.87
C ARG A 129 -23.98 17.24 -22.84
N GLU A 130 -25.26 17.29 -23.15
CA GLU A 130 -26.26 17.88 -22.26
C GLU A 130 -26.41 17.08 -20.97
N LEU A 131 -26.44 15.74 -21.06
CA LEU A 131 -26.43 14.87 -19.87
C LEU A 131 -25.20 15.13 -19.00
N PHE A 132 -24.04 15.28 -19.63
CA PHE A 132 -22.78 15.51 -18.92
C PHE A 132 -22.76 16.87 -18.24
N ASP A 133 -23.17 17.94 -18.92
CA ASP A 133 -23.13 19.29 -18.37
C ASP A 133 -24.06 19.44 -17.16
N ILE A 134 -25.25 18.82 -17.20
CA ILE A 134 -26.18 18.78 -16.05
C ILE A 134 -25.55 17.96 -14.92
N LEU A 135 -25.13 16.73 -15.19
CA LEU A 135 -24.59 15.84 -14.15
C LEU A 135 -23.32 16.43 -13.50
N ARG A 136 -22.42 17.03 -14.28
CA ARG A 136 -21.21 17.72 -13.81
C ARG A 136 -21.55 18.84 -12.83
N LYS A 137 -22.56 19.65 -13.15
CA LYS A 137 -23.01 20.74 -12.28
C LYS A 137 -23.52 20.19 -10.95
N GLU A 138 -24.36 19.16 -11.01
CA GLU A 138 -24.93 18.52 -9.82
C GLU A 138 -23.87 17.83 -8.94
N ILE A 139 -22.91 17.11 -9.54
CA ILE A 139 -21.81 16.47 -8.79
C ILE A 139 -20.95 17.53 -8.08
N LYS A 140 -20.57 18.60 -8.77
CA LYS A 140 -19.77 19.68 -8.17
C LYS A 140 -20.51 20.46 -7.10
N ALA A 141 -21.84 20.43 -7.09
CA ALA A 141 -22.65 21.05 -6.06
C ALA A 141 -22.76 20.20 -4.77
N LEU A 142 -22.28 18.95 -4.77
CA LEU A 142 -22.35 18.07 -3.60
C LEU A 142 -21.42 18.52 -2.46
N ASP A 143 -20.19 18.92 -2.78
CA ASP A 143 -19.19 19.41 -1.82
C ASP A 143 -18.13 20.24 -2.57
N GLU A 144 -17.69 21.35 -1.98
CA GLU A 144 -16.72 22.28 -2.58
C GLU A 144 -15.32 21.69 -2.77
N ARG A 145 -14.99 20.63 -2.02
CA ARG A 145 -13.69 19.94 -2.10
C ARG A 145 -13.60 18.97 -3.26
N ILE A 146 -14.70 18.71 -3.96
CA ILE A 146 -14.70 17.79 -5.10
C ILE A 146 -13.85 18.35 -6.23
N THR A 147 -12.89 17.54 -6.66
CA THR A 147 -12.01 17.87 -7.79
C THR A 147 -12.40 17.07 -9.03
N GLU A 148 -12.28 17.71 -10.19
CA GLU A 148 -12.54 17.11 -11.50
C GLU A 148 -11.22 16.97 -12.26
N LYS A 149 -11.01 15.81 -12.88
CA LYS A 149 -9.82 15.54 -13.68
C LYS A 149 -10.18 14.84 -14.98
N PHE A 150 -9.63 15.35 -16.08
CA PHE A 150 -9.76 14.78 -17.40
C PHE A 150 -8.62 13.78 -17.63
N ASN A 151 -8.98 12.51 -17.83
CA ASN A 151 -8.06 11.43 -18.17
C ASN A 151 -8.34 10.96 -19.61
N GLN A 152 -7.44 10.18 -20.20
CA GLN A 152 -7.55 9.79 -21.61
C GLN A 152 -8.91 9.19 -22.00
N GLU A 153 -9.45 8.30 -21.16
CA GLU A 153 -10.65 7.51 -21.48
C GLU A 153 -11.89 7.93 -20.66
N TYR A 154 -11.71 8.73 -19.61
CA TYR A 154 -12.78 9.10 -18.68
C TYR A 154 -12.50 10.40 -17.93
N ILE A 155 -13.57 10.96 -17.36
CA ILE A 155 -13.56 12.16 -16.52
C ILE A 155 -13.81 11.71 -15.08
N SER A 156 -12.85 11.92 -14.19
CA SER A 156 -12.94 11.47 -12.80
C SER A 156 -13.33 12.61 -11.87
N TYR A 157 -14.22 12.30 -10.91
CA TYR A 157 -14.52 13.15 -9.78
C TYR A 157 -13.98 12.52 -8.51
N MET A 158 -13.24 13.33 -7.74
CA MET A 158 -12.49 12.87 -6.58
C MET A 158 -12.81 13.73 -5.36
N PHE A 159 -12.86 13.11 -4.19
CA PHE A 159 -12.86 13.78 -2.91
C PHE A 159 -11.52 13.53 -2.20
N ASP A 160 -11.37 12.41 -1.49
CA ASP A 160 -10.07 11.89 -1.07
C ASP A 160 -9.47 10.96 -2.14
N LYS A 161 -10.35 10.19 -2.80
CA LYS A 161 -10.05 9.30 -3.93
C LYS A 161 -11.16 9.49 -4.99
N ASN A 162 -11.02 8.85 -6.15
CA ASN A 162 -12.09 8.83 -7.15
C ASN A 162 -13.34 8.17 -6.54
N PHE A 163 -14.50 8.83 -6.62
CA PHE A 163 -15.79 8.24 -6.19
C PHE A 163 -16.71 7.96 -7.38
N VAL A 164 -16.55 8.70 -8.48
CA VAL A 164 -17.20 8.40 -9.76
C VAL A 164 -16.30 8.75 -10.94
N ASP A 165 -16.25 7.86 -11.92
CA ASP A 165 -15.65 8.11 -13.23
C ASP A 165 -16.72 8.10 -14.32
N ILE A 166 -16.69 9.09 -15.21
CA ILE A 166 -17.61 9.23 -16.33
C ILE A 166 -16.90 8.90 -17.64
N VAL A 167 -17.37 7.87 -18.33
CA VAL A 167 -16.97 7.53 -19.69
C VAL A 167 -18.01 8.05 -20.66
N VAL A 168 -17.59 8.96 -21.54
CA VAL A 168 -18.47 9.56 -22.56
C VAL A 168 -18.68 8.58 -23.70
N GLN A 169 -19.93 8.32 -24.04
CA GLN A 169 -20.29 7.61 -25.27
C GLN A 169 -21.11 8.52 -26.20
N THR A 170 -21.33 8.04 -27.42
CA THR A 170 -22.06 8.80 -28.44
C THR A 170 -23.50 9.11 -28.01
N LYS A 171 -24.18 8.22 -27.29
CA LYS A 171 -25.61 8.38 -26.95
C LYS A 171 -25.88 8.59 -25.46
N ASP A 172 -25.03 8.05 -24.61
CA ASP A 172 -25.22 7.97 -23.17
C ASP A 172 -23.91 8.31 -22.44
N LEU A 173 -23.95 8.27 -21.10
CA LEU A 173 -22.77 8.27 -20.25
C LEU A 173 -22.70 6.97 -19.46
N LYS A 174 -21.52 6.38 -19.35
CA LYS A 174 -21.24 5.31 -18.39
C LYS A 174 -20.63 5.90 -17.15
N LEU A 175 -21.22 5.57 -16.00
CA LEU A 175 -20.77 6.00 -14.69
C LEU A 175 -20.18 4.78 -13.98
N TYR A 176 -18.94 4.90 -13.50
CA TYR A 176 -18.31 3.88 -12.68
C TYR A 176 -18.19 4.39 -11.25
N LEU A 177 -18.95 3.78 -10.32
CA LEU A 177 -18.94 4.18 -8.91
C LEU A 177 -17.89 3.38 -8.14
N ASN A 178 -17.08 4.08 -7.36
CA ASN A 178 -16.02 3.46 -6.57
C ASN A 178 -16.50 3.14 -5.15
N MET A 179 -17.24 2.03 -5.05
CA MET A 179 -17.65 1.41 -3.79
C MET A 179 -18.01 -0.07 -4.05
N PRO A 180 -18.06 -0.93 -3.03
CA PRO A 180 -18.46 -2.33 -3.21
C PRO A 180 -19.88 -2.46 -3.75
N PHE A 181 -20.09 -3.32 -4.76
CA PHE A 181 -21.40 -3.51 -5.40
C PHE A 181 -22.50 -3.92 -4.42
N ASN A 182 -22.18 -4.76 -3.43
CA ASN A 182 -23.12 -5.23 -2.41
C ASN A 182 -23.53 -4.17 -1.38
N GLU A 183 -22.85 -3.02 -1.34
CA GLU A 183 -23.19 -1.91 -0.45
C GLU A 183 -24.01 -0.82 -1.13
N LEU A 184 -24.23 -0.94 -2.45
CA LEU A 184 -25.02 0.01 -3.21
C LEU A 184 -26.51 -0.27 -3.03
N GLN A 185 -27.28 0.77 -2.71
CA GLN A 185 -28.73 0.72 -2.68
C GLN A 185 -29.29 1.20 -4.01
N ASP A 186 -29.65 0.25 -4.87
CA ASP A 186 -30.15 0.48 -6.24
C ASP A 186 -31.55 -0.10 -6.44
N GLU A 187 -32.57 0.66 -6.04
CA GLU A 187 -33.99 0.28 -6.13
C GLU A 187 -34.47 0.00 -7.56
N LYS A 188 -33.86 0.64 -8.56
CA LYS A 188 -34.20 0.49 -9.98
C LYS A 188 -33.39 -0.58 -10.70
N ASN A 189 -32.45 -1.26 -10.01
CA ASN A 189 -31.60 -2.30 -10.59
C ASN A 189 -30.89 -1.86 -11.89
N LEU A 190 -30.40 -0.61 -11.92
CA LEU A 190 -29.66 -0.05 -13.05
C LEU A 190 -28.16 -0.36 -12.99
N ALA A 191 -27.64 -0.70 -11.82
CA ALA A 191 -26.24 -0.98 -11.56
C ALA A 191 -25.83 -2.37 -12.02
N ARG A 192 -24.59 -2.48 -12.50
CA ARG A 192 -23.97 -3.75 -12.90
C ARG A 192 -22.66 -3.95 -12.16
N ASP A 193 -22.46 -5.16 -11.62
CA ASP A 193 -21.22 -5.55 -10.97
C ASP A 193 -20.09 -5.77 -11.99
N MET A 194 -18.98 -5.11 -11.73
CA MET A 194 -17.78 -5.08 -12.55
C MET A 194 -16.51 -5.54 -11.80
N THR A 195 -16.60 -6.01 -10.54
CA THR A 195 -15.48 -6.37 -9.63
C THR A 195 -14.40 -7.29 -10.24
N ASN A 196 -14.73 -8.06 -11.27
CA ASN A 196 -13.80 -8.97 -11.95
C ASN A 196 -13.82 -8.82 -13.49
N ARG A 197 -14.14 -7.62 -13.99
CA ARG A 197 -14.31 -7.35 -15.43
C ARG A 197 -13.44 -6.16 -15.84
N GLY A 198 -12.85 -6.22 -17.03
CA GLY A 198 -12.11 -5.08 -17.58
C GLY A 198 -13.05 -3.92 -17.94
N HIS A 199 -12.73 -2.72 -17.50
CA HIS A 199 -13.45 -1.49 -17.83
C HIS A 199 -12.56 -0.25 -17.78
N LEU A 200 -13.11 0.88 -18.22
CA LEU A 200 -12.38 2.14 -18.38
C LEU A 200 -12.43 3.04 -17.13
N GLY A 201 -13.23 2.72 -16.10
CA GLY A 201 -13.25 3.42 -14.82
C GLY A 201 -12.46 2.70 -13.72
N ASN A 202 -12.38 3.28 -12.52
CA ASN A 202 -11.75 2.68 -11.34
C ASN A 202 -12.75 1.95 -10.44
N GLY A 203 -14.05 2.20 -10.60
CA GLY A 203 -15.09 1.65 -9.74
C GLY A 203 -15.70 0.34 -10.25
N ASP A 204 -16.09 -0.53 -9.32
CA ASP A 204 -16.63 -1.87 -9.58
C ASP A 204 -18.13 -1.89 -9.93
N ILE A 205 -18.75 -0.72 -10.11
CA ILE A 205 -20.19 -0.58 -10.37
C ILE A 205 -20.39 0.25 -11.64
N GLU A 206 -20.95 -0.34 -12.70
CA GLU A 206 -21.34 0.38 -13.93
C GLU A 206 -22.82 0.78 -13.90
N ILE A 207 -23.12 2.05 -14.19
CA ILE A 207 -24.47 2.57 -14.43
C ILE A 207 -24.50 3.29 -15.77
N LYS A 208 -25.57 3.12 -16.54
CA LYS A 208 -25.80 3.87 -17.79
C LYS A 208 -26.78 5.00 -17.58
N LEU A 209 -26.37 6.21 -17.95
CA LEU A 209 -27.21 7.41 -17.96
C LEU A 209 -27.56 7.78 -19.40
N GLU A 210 -28.80 7.45 -19.81
CA GLU A 210 -29.27 7.63 -21.19
C GLU A 210 -30.18 8.86 -21.37
N THR A 211 -30.87 9.29 -20.31
CA THR A 211 -31.86 10.39 -20.37
C THR A 211 -31.75 11.30 -19.15
N LYS A 212 -32.25 12.55 -19.28
CA LYS A 212 -32.14 13.58 -18.24
C LYS A 212 -32.99 13.24 -17.01
N GLU A 213 -34.08 12.54 -17.22
CA GLU A 213 -35.02 12.12 -16.18
C GLU A 213 -34.36 11.12 -15.21
N ASN A 214 -33.31 10.42 -15.66
CA ASN A 214 -32.54 9.50 -14.82
C ASN A 214 -31.40 10.17 -14.05
N ILE A 215 -31.11 11.45 -14.30
CA ILE A 215 -30.03 12.17 -13.61
C ILE A 215 -30.24 12.21 -12.09
N PRO A 216 -31.43 12.58 -11.55
CA PRO A 216 -31.63 12.63 -10.10
C PRO A 216 -31.36 11.28 -9.42
N TYR A 217 -31.75 10.19 -10.08
CA TYR A 217 -31.53 8.84 -9.57
C TYR A 217 -30.05 8.45 -9.60
N CYS A 218 -29.37 8.66 -10.73
CA CYS A 218 -27.92 8.39 -10.84
C CYS A 218 -27.11 9.24 -9.86
N LEU A 219 -27.51 10.49 -9.63
CA LEU A 219 -26.90 11.36 -8.64
C LEU A 219 -27.06 10.80 -7.22
N GLY A 220 -28.21 10.19 -6.89
CA GLY A 220 -28.41 9.48 -5.63
C GLY A 220 -27.42 8.33 -5.43
N LEU A 221 -27.16 7.53 -6.47
CA LEU A 221 -26.17 6.46 -6.42
C LEU A 221 -24.74 7.01 -6.28
N ILE A 222 -24.41 8.10 -7.00
CA ILE A 222 -23.12 8.80 -6.86
C ILE A 222 -22.92 9.33 -5.44
N LYS A 223 -23.97 9.88 -4.81
CA LYS A 223 -23.91 10.36 -3.42
C LYS A 223 -23.54 9.25 -2.44
N GLN A 224 -24.08 8.05 -2.60
CA GLN A 224 -23.71 6.91 -1.74
C GLN A 224 -22.21 6.59 -1.84
N ALA A 225 -21.63 6.63 -3.04
CA ALA A 225 -20.19 6.41 -3.24
C ALA A 225 -19.33 7.52 -2.60
N LEU A 226 -19.78 8.78 -2.66
CA LEU A 226 -19.13 9.91 -1.99
C LEU A 226 -19.23 9.79 -0.45
N GLU A 227 -20.43 9.55 0.08
CA GLU A 227 -20.69 9.42 1.51
C GLU A 227 -19.86 8.29 2.14
N LYS A 228 -19.71 7.16 1.43
CA LYS A 228 -18.85 6.06 1.86
C LYS A 228 -17.41 6.51 2.07
N GLN A 229 -16.87 7.37 1.20
CA GLN A 229 -15.51 7.91 1.37
C GLN A 229 -15.41 8.85 2.56
N MET A 230 -16.47 9.61 2.85
CA MET A 230 -16.53 10.53 4.00
C MET A 230 -16.74 9.82 5.35
N GLY A 231 -16.72 8.48 5.39
CA GLY A 231 -16.98 7.69 6.60
C GLY A 231 -18.47 7.51 6.92
N GLY A 232 -19.35 7.84 5.98
CA GLY A 232 -20.78 7.52 6.04
C GLY A 232 -21.00 6.01 6.04
N ARG A 233 -21.88 5.54 6.94
CA ARG A 233 -22.41 4.17 6.87
C ARG A 233 -23.64 4.20 5.96
N ASN A 234 -23.57 3.53 4.81
CA ASN A 234 -24.77 3.18 4.05
C ASN A 234 -25.64 2.30 4.98
N ARG A 235 -26.84 2.77 5.30
CA ARG A 235 -27.75 2.12 6.26
C ARG A 235 -28.71 1.20 5.56
#